data_AF-A0A940P9M1-F1
#
_entry.id   AF-A0A940P9M1-F1
#
_cell.length_a   1.000
_cell.length_b   1.000
_cell.length_c   1.000
_cell.angle_alpha   90.00
_cell.angle_beta   90.00
_cell.angle_gamma   90.00
#
_symmetry.space_group_name_H-M   'P 1'
#
loop_
_entity.id
_entity.type
_entity.pdbx_description
1 polymer ?
#
loop_
_entity_poly.entity_id
_entity_poly.type
_entity_poly.pdbx_seq_one_letter_code
_entity_poly.pdbx_strand_id
1 'polypeptide(L)'
;MFIRKRTGKLSAALLVSAVTLSSVSAFPMQGFAADDAAFIFHDTFESGDGGWTGRGGCTVKTSSDMPYEGNGALFVSGRSDAWNGPEKSLSSI
;
A
#
# COMPACT_ATOMS: atom_id res chain seq x y z
N MET A 1 -53.48 -1.31 -50.13
CA MET A 1 -54.05 -2.67 -50.31
C MET A 1 -52.89 -3.65 -50.53
N PHE A 2 -52.66 -4.56 -49.55
CA PHE A 2 -51.72 -5.72 -49.46
C PHE A 2 -50.19 -5.48 -49.61
N ILE A 3 -49.35 -5.42 -48.55
CA ILE A 3 -48.78 -6.46 -47.64
C ILE A 3 -47.88 -7.51 -48.34
N ARG A 4 -46.57 -7.56 -48.03
CA ARG A 4 -45.95 -8.61 -47.16
C ARG A 4 -44.47 -8.36 -46.82
N LYS A 5 -44.12 -8.55 -45.55
CA LYS A 5 -42.76 -8.72 -45.01
C LYS A 5 -42.21 -10.12 -45.37
N ARG A 6 -40.92 -10.26 -45.66
CA ARG A 6 -40.18 -11.53 -45.52
C ARG A 6 -38.82 -11.31 -44.88
N THR A 7 -38.73 -11.75 -43.64
CA THR A 7 -37.52 -11.97 -42.85
C THR A 7 -36.74 -13.16 -43.43
N GLY A 8 -35.44 -12.98 -43.64
CA GLY A 8 -34.47 -14.06 -43.83
C GLY A 8 -33.44 -14.02 -42.72
N LYS A 9 -33.56 -14.92 -41.73
CA LYS A 9 -32.49 -15.23 -40.78
C LYS A 9 -31.63 -16.31 -41.40
N LEU A 10 -30.32 -16.09 -41.55
CA LEU A 10 -29.34 -17.15 -41.76
C LEU A 10 -28.12 -16.87 -40.87
N SER A 11 -27.92 -17.77 -39.92
CA SER A 11 -26.82 -17.83 -38.97
C SER A 11 -25.53 -18.33 -39.64
N ALA A 12 -24.43 -18.15 -38.89
CA ALA A 12 -23.15 -18.88 -38.94
C ALA A 12 -21.98 -18.19 -39.66
N ALA A 13 -21.16 -17.51 -38.87
CA ALA A 13 -19.71 -17.64 -38.99
C ALA A 13 -19.13 -17.70 -37.58
N LEU A 14 -18.51 -18.84 -37.30
CA LEU A 14 -17.99 -19.33 -36.05
C LEU A 14 -16.49 -18.98 -35.98
N LEU A 15 -16.07 -18.43 -34.83
CA LEU A 15 -14.70 -18.40 -34.26
C LEU A 15 -13.63 -17.57 -34.99
N VAL A 16 -12.99 -16.65 -34.25
CA VAL A 16 -11.63 -16.88 -33.73
C VAL A 16 -11.37 -15.99 -32.51
N SER A 17 -10.94 -16.68 -31.44
CA SER A 17 -10.11 -16.21 -30.33
C SER A 17 -10.69 -15.16 -29.38
N ALA A 18 -11.46 -15.66 -28.42
CA ALA A 18 -11.53 -15.12 -27.07
C ALA A 18 -10.10 -14.85 -26.56
N VAL A 19 -9.80 -13.60 -26.20
CA VAL A 19 -8.67 -13.32 -25.32
C VAL A 19 -8.99 -14.03 -24.02
N THR A 20 -8.32 -15.15 -23.79
CA THR A 20 -8.40 -15.85 -22.51
C THR A 20 -7.90 -14.86 -21.47
N LEU A 21 -8.83 -14.33 -20.65
CA LEU A 21 -8.49 -13.74 -19.37
C LEU A 21 -7.85 -14.87 -18.56
N SER A 22 -6.53 -15.02 -18.72
CA SER A 22 -5.70 -15.83 -17.84
C SER A 22 -5.96 -15.29 -16.46
N SER A 23 -6.70 -16.08 -15.69
CA SER A 23 -7.17 -15.74 -14.36
C SER A 23 -5.92 -15.41 -13.55
N VAL A 24 -5.69 -14.13 -13.27
CA VAL A 24 -4.72 -13.76 -12.24
C VAL A 24 -5.28 -14.40 -11.00
N SER A 25 -4.61 -15.46 -10.55
CA SER A 25 -4.92 -16.11 -9.29
C SER A 25 -4.88 -14.99 -8.27
N ALA A 26 -6.04 -14.64 -7.72
CA ALA A 26 -6.09 -13.80 -6.54
C ALA A 26 -5.42 -14.63 -5.45
N PHE A 27 -4.10 -14.54 -5.34
CA PHE A 27 -3.45 -14.80 -4.08
C PHE A 27 -4.21 -13.91 -3.10
N PRO A 28 -4.83 -14.46 -2.05
CA PRO A 28 -5.30 -13.60 -0.99
C PRO A 28 -4.06 -12.81 -0.57
N MET A 29 -4.01 -11.52 -0.90
CA MET A 29 -3.31 -10.58 -0.05
C MET A 29 -4.14 -10.58 1.22
N GLN A 30 -3.89 -11.60 2.03
CA GLN A 30 -4.36 -11.68 3.38
C GLN A 30 -3.79 -10.41 3.99
N GLY A 31 -4.64 -9.40 4.15
CA GLY A 31 -4.27 -8.24 4.94
C GLY A 31 -3.71 -8.81 6.23
N PHE A 32 -2.56 -8.31 6.66
CA PHE A 32 -2.11 -8.51 8.02
C PHE A 32 -3.16 -7.80 8.88
N ALA A 33 -4.28 -8.48 9.15
CA ALA A 33 -5.07 -8.19 10.33
C ALA A 33 -4.03 -8.28 11.43
N ALA A 34 -3.76 -7.14 12.07
CA ALA A 34 -2.81 -7.04 13.16
C ALA A 34 -3.05 -8.28 14.03
N ASP A 35 -2.06 -9.16 14.03
CA ASP A 35 -2.04 -10.32 14.89
C ASP A 35 -2.39 -9.84 16.29
N ASP A 36 -3.05 -10.67 17.09
CA ASP A 36 -3.34 -10.42 18.51
C ASP A 36 -2.04 -10.34 19.36
N ALA A 37 -0.93 -9.92 18.75
CA ALA A 37 0.25 -9.38 19.38
C ALA A 37 -0.07 -7.97 19.91
N ALA A 38 -0.17 -7.86 21.24
CA ALA A 38 -0.20 -6.57 21.91
C ALA A 38 1.14 -5.83 21.69
N PHE A 39 1.25 -5.08 20.60
CA PHE A 39 2.40 -4.23 20.34
C PHE A 39 2.53 -3.20 21.47
N ILE A 40 3.72 -3.13 22.08
CA ILE A 40 4.03 -2.09 23.06
C ILE A 40 4.14 -0.73 22.34
N PHE A 41 4.73 -0.73 21.14
CA PHE A 41 4.74 0.42 20.23
C PHE A 41 4.50 -0.06 18.79
N HIS A 42 3.73 0.71 18.03
CA HIS A 42 3.53 0.52 16.59
C HIS A 42 3.44 1.91 15.94
N ASP A 43 4.58 2.42 15.48
CA ASP A 43 4.68 3.77 14.92
C ASP A 43 4.64 3.69 13.39
N THR A 44 3.47 3.95 12.80
CA THR A 44 3.26 3.98 11.34
C THR A 44 3.61 5.34 10.72
N PHE A 45 3.85 6.35 11.56
CA PHE A 45 4.14 7.73 11.16
C PHE A 45 3.05 8.47 10.38
N GLU A 46 1.83 7.94 10.34
CA GLU A 46 0.68 8.54 9.67
C GLU A 46 0.09 9.74 10.43
N SER A 47 0.34 9.83 11.75
CA SER A 47 -0.23 10.86 12.63
C SER A 47 0.83 11.66 13.40
N GLY A 48 2.11 11.48 13.07
CA GLY A 48 3.22 12.15 13.75
C GLY A 48 4.47 11.29 13.84
N ASP A 49 5.49 11.79 14.51
CA ASP A 49 6.79 11.11 14.64
C ASP A 49 6.79 9.99 15.69
N GLY A 50 5.66 9.72 16.36
CA GLY A 50 5.57 8.70 17.40
C GLY A 50 6.40 9.01 18.64
N GLY A 51 6.80 10.28 18.87
CA GLY A 51 7.69 10.63 20.00
C GLY A 51 9.14 10.20 19.80
N TRP A 52 9.53 9.90 18.55
CA TRP A 52 10.93 9.69 18.19
C TRP A 52 11.67 11.03 18.15
N THR A 53 12.89 11.06 18.67
CA THR A 53 13.74 12.26 18.73
C THR A 53 15.08 12.02 18.05
N GLY A 54 15.78 13.11 17.73
CA GLY A 54 17.12 13.03 17.16
C GLY A 54 18.21 12.85 18.21
N ARG A 55 19.01 11.80 18.07
CA ARG A 55 20.23 11.56 18.82
C ARG A 55 21.42 12.22 18.15
N GLY A 56 22.20 12.99 18.91
CA GLY A 56 23.44 13.59 18.40
C GLY A 56 23.21 14.79 17.49
N GLY A 57 22.15 15.56 17.72
CA GLY A 57 21.86 16.80 16.98
C GLY A 57 21.31 16.60 15.57
N CYS A 58 21.02 15.36 15.17
CA CYS A 58 20.29 15.12 13.92
C CYS A 58 18.82 15.54 14.06
N THR A 59 18.19 15.84 12.93
CA THR A 59 16.77 16.18 12.87
C THR A 59 15.95 14.96 12.54
N VAL A 60 14.84 14.77 13.25
CA VAL A 60 13.82 13.76 12.98
C VAL A 60 12.52 14.48 12.64
N LYS A 61 11.87 14.08 11.56
CA LYS A 61 10.55 14.60 11.15
C LYS A 61 9.77 13.53 10.39
N THR A 62 8.45 13.65 10.33
CA THR A 62 7.67 12.86 9.39
C THR A 62 7.88 13.35 7.95
N SER A 63 7.78 12.44 7.00
CA SER A 63 7.80 12.72 5.56
C SER A 63 6.87 11.76 4.83
N SER A 64 6.34 12.21 3.70
CA SER A 64 5.56 11.41 2.75
C SER A 64 6.32 11.12 1.45
N ASP A 65 7.63 11.42 1.40
CA ASP A 65 8.41 11.31 0.16
C ASP A 65 8.67 9.86 -0.24
N MET A 66 8.97 8.99 0.74
CA MET A 66 9.35 7.59 0.55
C MET A 66 8.80 6.70 1.68
N PRO A 67 7.47 6.55 1.82
CA PRO A 67 6.88 5.68 2.83
C PRO A 67 7.10 4.20 2.50
N TYR A 68 7.24 3.37 3.54
CA TYR A 68 7.24 1.91 3.39
C TYR A 68 5.81 1.38 3.19
N GLU A 69 4.89 1.87 4.01
CA GLU A 69 3.45 1.58 3.98
C GLU A 69 2.69 2.88 4.26
N GLY A 70 1.49 3.02 3.71
CA GLY A 70 0.69 4.24 3.86
C GLY A 70 1.34 5.45 3.20
N ASN A 71 1.23 6.61 3.86
CA ASN A 71 1.73 7.89 3.39
C ASN A 71 2.80 8.48 4.31
N GLY A 72 3.06 7.88 5.47
CA GLY A 72 3.98 8.36 6.49
C GLY A 72 5.27 7.55 6.56
N ALA A 73 6.38 8.26 6.79
CA ALA A 73 7.65 7.68 7.21
C ALA A 73 8.41 8.64 8.12
N LEU A 74 9.37 8.11 8.87
CA LEU A 74 10.31 8.89 9.65
C LEU A 74 11.55 9.25 8.82
N PHE A 75 11.75 10.54 8.60
CA PHE A 75 12.92 11.07 7.91
C PHE A 75 13.95 11.60 8.91
N VAL A 76 15.20 11.18 8.72
CA VAL A 76 16.34 11.55 9.56
C VAL A 76 17.40 12.27 8.74
N SER A 77 17.79 13.47 9.16
CA SER A 77 18.79 14.29 8.45
C SER A 77 19.78 14.96 9.39
N GLY A 78 20.85 15.54 8.84
CA GLY A 78 21.84 16.27 9.63
C GLY A 78 22.72 15.35 10.50
N ARG A 79 22.92 14.10 10.11
CA ARG A 79 23.87 13.21 10.79
C ARG A 79 25.30 13.64 10.45
N SER A 80 26.08 14.02 11.46
CA SER A 80 27.51 14.35 11.35
C SER A 80 28.41 13.17 11.68
N ASP A 81 27.90 12.23 12.49
CA ASP A 81 28.64 11.11 13.01
C ASP A 81 27.86 9.81 12.85
N ALA A 82 28.58 8.69 12.81
CA ALA A 82 27.99 7.37 12.58
C ALA A 82 26.94 7.00 13.64
N TRP A 83 27.09 7.50 14.87
CA TRP A 83 26.20 7.20 16.00
C TRP A 83 24.95 8.09 16.07
N ASN A 84 24.85 9.15 15.25
CA ASN A 84 23.64 9.99 15.19
C ASN A 84 22.49 9.20 14.56
N GLY A 85 21.26 9.44 14.99
CA GLY A 85 20.09 8.72 14.46
C GLY A 85 18.82 9.01 15.25
N PRO A 86 17.70 8.39 14.86
CA PRO A 86 16.46 8.50 15.62
C PRO A 86 16.54 7.65 16.90
N GLU A 87 15.96 8.12 18.00
CA GLU A 87 15.85 7.39 19.25
C GLU A 87 14.47 7.56 19.88
N LYS A 88 14.05 6.58 20.69
CA LYS A 88 12.80 6.62 21.45
C LYS A 88 13.07 6.08 22.85
N SER A 89 12.54 6.76 23.86
CA SER A 89 12.68 6.29 25.24
C SER A 89 11.80 5.07 25.50
N LEU A 90 12.38 4.05 26.12
CA LEU A 90 11.66 2.88 26.61
C LEU A 90 11.21 3.04 28.07
N SER A 91 11.75 4.01 28.80
CA SER A 91 11.49 4.18 30.24
C SER A 91 10.15 4.85 30.55
N SER A 92 9.36 5.17 29.52
CA SER A 92 8.03 5.77 29.65
C SER A 92 6.90 4.74 29.49
N ILE A 93 7.23 3.45 29.54
CA ILE A 93 6.27 2.34 29.57
C ILE A 93 6.06 1.85 31.00
#